data_AF-A0A7X8XDR8-F1
#
_entry.id   AF-A0A7X8XDR8-F1
#
_cell.length_a   1.000
_cell.length_b   1.000
_cell.length_c   1.000
_cell.angle_alpha   90.00
_cell.angle_beta   90.00
_cell.angle_gamma   90.00
#
_symmetry.space_group_name_H-M   'P 1'
#
loop_
_entity.id
_entity.type
_entity.pdbx_description
1 polymer ?
#
loop_
_entity_poly.entity_id
_entity_poly.type
_entity_poly.pdbx_seq_one_letter_code
_entity_poly.pdbx_strand_id
1 'polypeptide(L)'
;EFFARQADKRCQIIAGTGANSTCEAVHMSKRAAEIGVTATLQVTPYYNKPSGEGLYRHFIEVAEQSGLPVVLYNVPGRTGKEIPLETVVRLAEHPLIVAIKEAGGSVDRVSALQDACSLTVLSGDDSLTLPMMAVGARGVISVASNLIPAEISAMAALALQGDFADALAIHRNYYPLFRDLFLESNPIPVKAALAKMGKIREEYRLPLCPISEANRKKLYETMQKVGIL
;
A
#
# COMPACT_ATOMS: atom_id res chain seq x y z
N GLU A 1 9.63 -9.39 -12.64
CA GLU A 1 10.29 -10.65 -13.03
C GLU A 1 10.92 -11.41 -11.86
N PHE A 2 11.99 -10.91 -11.24
CA PHE A 2 12.69 -11.60 -10.15
C PHE A 2 11.73 -12.11 -9.06
N PHE A 3 10.89 -11.23 -8.51
CA PHE A 3 9.92 -11.60 -7.47
C PHE A 3 8.89 -12.64 -7.93
N ALA A 4 8.42 -12.56 -9.18
CA ALA A 4 7.48 -13.55 -9.73
C ALA A 4 8.11 -14.95 -9.81
N ARG A 5 9.38 -15.03 -10.25
CA ARG A 5 10.14 -16.29 -10.25
C ARG A 5 10.40 -16.81 -8.84
N GLN A 6 10.80 -15.94 -7.90
CA GLN A 6 11.07 -16.35 -6.53
C GLN A 6 9.81 -16.80 -5.78
N ALA A 7 8.68 -16.15 -6.01
CA ALA A 7 7.41 -16.53 -5.42
C ALA A 7 6.95 -17.91 -5.87
N ASP A 8 7.21 -18.26 -7.14
CA ASP A 8 6.86 -19.56 -7.72
C ASP A 8 5.41 -19.96 -7.42
N LYS A 9 4.50 -19.02 -7.65
CA LYS A 9 3.04 -19.15 -7.39
C LYS A 9 2.63 -19.43 -5.94
N ARG A 10 3.55 -19.41 -4.98
CA ARG A 10 3.23 -19.58 -3.54
C ARG A 10 2.50 -18.39 -2.93
N CYS A 11 2.60 -17.22 -3.56
CA CYS A 11 1.86 -16.03 -3.20
C CYS A 11 1.50 -15.20 -4.44
N GLN A 12 0.53 -14.31 -4.28
CA GLN A 12 0.13 -13.37 -5.32
C GLN A 12 1.21 -12.29 -5.49
N ILE A 13 1.42 -11.86 -6.74
CA ILE A 13 2.32 -10.76 -7.06
C ILE A 13 1.51 -9.62 -7.65
N ILE A 14 1.52 -8.48 -6.96
CA ILE A 14 0.88 -7.25 -7.43
C ILE A 14 1.99 -6.30 -7.88
N ALA A 15 2.05 -5.98 -9.18
CA ALA A 15 3.08 -5.11 -9.74
C ALA A 15 2.67 -3.64 -9.66
N GLY A 16 3.48 -2.78 -9.06
CA GLY A 16 3.30 -1.33 -9.15
C GLY A 16 3.61 -0.83 -10.56
N THR A 17 2.59 -0.42 -11.30
CA THR A 17 2.73 0.07 -12.68
C THR A 17 1.95 1.35 -12.96
N GLY A 18 1.42 2.00 -11.91
CA GLY A 18 0.80 3.32 -12.04
C GLY A 18 1.81 4.42 -12.31
N ALA A 19 1.39 5.39 -13.12
CA ALA A 19 2.17 6.56 -13.52
C ALA A 19 1.22 7.76 -13.66
N ASN A 20 1.77 8.97 -13.71
CA ASN A 20 0.97 10.16 -14.03
C ASN A 20 0.70 10.34 -15.53
N SER A 21 1.26 9.46 -16.36
CA SER A 21 1.01 9.34 -17.79
C SER A 21 0.27 8.03 -18.10
N THR A 22 -0.89 8.11 -18.75
CA THR A 22 -1.68 6.91 -19.09
C THR A 22 -0.93 5.97 -20.02
N CYS A 23 -0.22 6.49 -21.02
CA CYS A 23 0.51 5.63 -21.97
C CYS A 23 1.65 4.86 -21.29
N GLU A 24 2.33 5.48 -20.32
CA GLU A 24 3.36 4.82 -19.52
C GLU A 24 2.75 3.74 -18.62
N ALA A 25 1.66 4.06 -17.91
CA ALA A 25 0.96 3.11 -17.05
C ALA A 25 0.47 1.88 -17.84
N VAL A 26 -0.08 2.09 -19.04
CA VAL A 26 -0.48 1.02 -19.96
C VAL A 26 0.72 0.18 -20.39
N HIS A 27 1.82 0.82 -20.83
CA HIS A 27 3.02 0.12 -21.27
C HIS A 27 3.60 -0.76 -20.16
N MET A 28 3.75 -0.21 -18.95
CA MET A 28 4.25 -0.96 -17.80
C MET A 28 3.31 -2.11 -17.40
N SER A 29 2.00 -1.89 -17.47
CA SER A 29 1.00 -2.90 -17.10
C SER A 29 0.92 -4.05 -18.12
N LYS A 30 1.07 -3.78 -19.42
CA LYS A 30 1.24 -4.82 -20.45
C LYS A 30 2.49 -5.66 -20.18
N ARG A 31 3.61 -5.01 -19.86
CA ARG A 31 4.83 -5.74 -19.49
C ARG A 31 4.65 -6.58 -18.23
N ALA A 32 3.90 -6.09 -17.24
CA ALA A 32 3.56 -6.87 -16.05
C ALA A 32 2.72 -8.10 -16.39
N ALA A 33 1.79 -7.99 -17.34
CA ALA A 33 0.99 -9.12 -17.84
C ALA A 33 1.85 -10.20 -18.49
N GLU A 34 2.82 -9.81 -19.33
CA GLU A 34 3.80 -10.74 -19.94
C GLU A 34 4.63 -11.51 -18.91
N ILE A 35 4.86 -10.92 -17.73
CA ILE A 35 5.58 -11.57 -16.62
C ILE A 35 4.71 -12.60 -15.89
N GLY A 36 3.39 -12.54 -16.05
CA GLY A 36 2.43 -13.41 -15.36
C GLY A 36 2.18 -13.03 -13.90
N VAL A 37 2.17 -11.72 -13.58
CA VAL A 37 1.77 -11.24 -12.24
C VAL A 37 0.26 -11.39 -12.03
N THR A 38 -0.17 -11.38 -10.76
CA THR A 38 -1.58 -11.57 -10.40
C THR A 38 -2.44 -10.34 -10.66
N ALA A 39 -1.90 -9.16 -10.38
CA ALA A 39 -2.60 -7.89 -10.50
C ALA A 39 -1.61 -6.73 -10.67
N THR A 40 -2.12 -5.54 -10.93
CA THR A 40 -1.35 -4.29 -10.90
C THR A 40 -1.81 -3.36 -9.79
N LEU A 41 -0.90 -2.57 -9.23
CA LEU A 41 -1.19 -1.49 -8.28
C LEU A 41 -1.08 -0.15 -9.02
N GLN A 42 -2.19 0.57 -9.12
CA GLN A 42 -2.32 1.79 -9.91
C GLN A 42 -2.48 3.01 -9.01
N VAL A 43 -1.36 3.70 -8.76
CA VAL A 43 -1.38 4.97 -8.02
C VAL A 43 -2.14 6.04 -8.80
N THR A 44 -2.92 6.87 -8.10
CA THR A 44 -3.52 8.07 -8.70
C THR A 44 -2.45 8.91 -9.41
N PRO A 45 -2.67 9.35 -10.67
CA PRO A 45 -1.79 10.28 -11.36
C PRO A 45 -1.36 11.45 -10.46
N TYR A 46 -0.07 11.49 -10.16
CA TYR A 46 0.55 12.45 -9.26
C TYR A 46 1.00 13.71 -10.00
N TYR A 47 1.10 14.82 -9.26
CA TYR A 47 1.52 16.15 -9.73
C TYR A 47 0.53 16.86 -10.67
N ASN A 48 0.12 16.22 -11.77
CA ASN A 48 -0.70 16.85 -12.81
C ASN A 48 -2.21 16.99 -12.50
N LYS A 49 -2.68 16.39 -11.40
CA LYS A 49 -4.02 16.60 -10.79
C LYS A 49 -5.19 16.52 -11.79
N PRO A 50 -5.42 15.38 -12.47
CA PRO A 50 -6.53 15.24 -13.41
C PRO A 50 -7.91 15.38 -12.72
N SER A 51 -8.94 15.64 -13.53
CA SER A 51 -10.34 15.62 -13.11
C SER A 51 -10.81 14.20 -12.74
N GLY A 52 -11.96 14.07 -12.07
CA GLY A 52 -12.55 12.75 -11.77
C GLY A 52 -12.80 11.92 -13.03
N GLU A 53 -13.26 12.55 -14.11
CA GLU A 53 -13.40 11.89 -15.42
C GLU A 53 -12.06 11.48 -16.03
N GLY A 54 -11.02 12.31 -15.87
CA GLY A 54 -9.66 11.96 -16.28
C GLY A 54 -9.11 10.74 -15.53
N LEU A 55 -9.37 10.64 -14.23
CA LEU A 55 -9.02 9.47 -13.41
C LEU A 55 -9.76 8.22 -13.87
N TYR A 56 -11.08 8.33 -14.09
CA TYR A 56 -11.89 7.21 -14.58
C TYR A 56 -11.30 6.65 -15.88
N ARG A 57 -11.10 7.51 -16.89
CA ARG A 57 -10.55 7.08 -18.20
C ARG A 57 -9.15 6.51 -18.08
N HIS A 58 -8.30 7.10 -17.24
CA HIS A 58 -6.95 6.60 -17.00
C HIS A 58 -6.96 5.16 -16.49
N PHE A 59 -7.75 4.86 -15.45
CA PHE A 59 -7.79 3.53 -14.87
C PHE A 59 -8.48 2.49 -15.77
N ILE A 60 -9.55 2.87 -16.48
CA ILE A 60 -10.20 1.99 -17.46
C ILE A 60 -9.24 1.62 -18.59
N GLU A 61 -8.55 2.60 -19.17
CA GLU A 61 -7.57 2.34 -20.24
C GLU A 61 -6.49 1.37 -19.76
N VAL A 62 -5.96 1.54 -18.55
CA VAL A 62 -4.96 0.63 -17.98
C VAL A 62 -5.52 -0.79 -17.78
N ALA A 63 -6.73 -0.91 -17.23
CA ALA A 63 -7.37 -2.19 -16.99
C ALA A 63 -7.62 -2.95 -18.30
N GLU A 64 -8.26 -2.32 -19.28
CA GLU A 64 -8.61 -2.91 -20.56
C GLU A 64 -7.37 -3.29 -21.39
N GLN A 65 -6.38 -2.40 -21.45
CA GLN A 65 -5.19 -2.63 -22.25
C GLN A 65 -4.23 -3.66 -21.66
N SER A 66 -4.17 -3.78 -20.33
CA SER A 66 -3.33 -4.79 -19.68
C SER A 66 -4.00 -6.15 -19.55
N GLY A 67 -5.34 -6.18 -19.47
CA GLY A 67 -6.09 -7.40 -19.21
C GLY A 67 -5.87 -7.99 -17.81
N LEU A 68 -5.24 -7.26 -16.90
CA LEU A 68 -4.95 -7.69 -15.54
C LEU A 68 -5.92 -7.06 -14.53
N PRO A 69 -6.22 -7.76 -13.41
CA PRO A 69 -6.83 -7.12 -12.26
C PRO A 69 -6.04 -5.90 -11.78
N VAL A 70 -6.75 -4.86 -11.38
CA VAL A 70 -6.24 -3.56 -10.94
C VAL A 70 -6.65 -3.34 -9.49
N VAL A 71 -5.64 -3.04 -8.67
CA VAL A 71 -5.81 -2.47 -7.34
C VAL A 71 -5.56 -0.97 -7.48
N LEU A 72 -6.61 -0.16 -7.30
CA LEU A 72 -6.49 1.29 -7.25
C LEU A 72 -5.63 1.68 -6.04
N TYR A 73 -4.86 2.76 -6.12
CA TYR A 73 -4.09 3.26 -4.98
C TYR A 73 -4.32 4.75 -4.77
N ASN A 74 -5.17 5.05 -3.78
CA ASN A 74 -5.48 6.39 -3.33
C ASN A 74 -4.51 6.82 -2.22
N VAL A 75 -3.71 7.87 -2.48
CA VAL A 75 -2.72 8.43 -1.54
C VAL A 75 -2.55 9.94 -1.76
N PRO A 76 -3.59 10.75 -1.47
CA PRO A 76 -3.64 12.17 -1.79
C PRO A 76 -2.47 12.97 -1.21
N GLY A 77 -1.93 12.56 -0.05
CA GLY A 77 -0.75 13.18 0.56
C GLY A 77 0.52 13.11 -0.28
N ARG A 78 0.59 12.21 -1.27
CA ARG A 78 1.71 12.09 -2.23
C ARG A 78 1.35 12.53 -3.63
N THR A 79 0.11 12.32 -4.05
CA THR A 79 -0.33 12.58 -5.44
C THR A 79 -0.84 14.00 -5.63
N GLY A 80 -1.28 14.64 -4.55
CA GLY A 80 -2.00 15.92 -4.59
C GLY A 80 -3.44 15.79 -5.09
N LYS A 81 -3.95 14.57 -5.28
CA LYS A 81 -5.31 14.30 -5.77
C LYS A 81 -5.87 13.03 -5.14
N GLU A 82 -7.02 13.16 -4.48
CA GLU A 82 -7.84 12.04 -4.05
C GLU A 82 -8.65 11.52 -5.24
N ILE A 83 -8.88 10.20 -5.30
CA ILE A 83 -9.87 9.59 -6.20
C ILE A 83 -11.26 9.86 -5.61
N PRO A 84 -12.13 10.67 -6.24
CA PRO A 84 -13.45 10.95 -5.67
C PRO A 84 -14.28 9.68 -5.48
N LEU A 85 -15.13 9.64 -4.45
CA LEU A 85 -15.94 8.47 -4.12
C LEU A 85 -16.80 8.03 -5.31
N GLU A 86 -17.45 8.98 -5.97
CA GLU A 86 -18.27 8.75 -7.17
C GLU A 86 -17.46 8.18 -8.34
N THR A 87 -16.16 8.49 -8.41
CA THR A 87 -15.26 7.90 -9.40
C THR A 87 -14.91 6.46 -9.03
N VAL A 88 -14.67 6.17 -7.75
CA VAL A 88 -14.42 4.79 -7.28
C VAL A 88 -15.64 3.90 -7.52
N VAL A 89 -16.85 4.39 -7.21
CA VAL A 89 -18.11 3.66 -7.45
C VAL A 89 -18.24 3.30 -8.94
N ARG A 90 -18.03 4.26 -9.84
CA ARG A 90 -18.05 4.00 -11.30
C ARG A 90 -16.99 2.99 -11.73
N LEU A 91 -15.80 3.04 -11.14
CA LEU A 91 -14.70 2.11 -11.46
C LEU A 91 -14.99 0.70 -10.94
N ALA A 92 -15.64 0.56 -9.78
CA ALA A 92 -15.96 -0.72 -9.16
C ALA A 92 -16.92 -1.59 -10.00
N GLU A 93 -17.67 -0.98 -10.92
CA GLU A 93 -18.52 -1.72 -11.88
C GLU A 93 -17.71 -2.47 -12.96
N HIS A 94 -16.43 -2.13 -13.14
CA HIS A 94 -15.60 -2.79 -14.14
C HIS A 94 -14.93 -4.04 -13.55
N PRO A 95 -15.03 -5.23 -14.18
CA PRO A 95 -14.66 -6.51 -13.57
C PRO A 95 -13.16 -6.67 -13.28
N LEU A 96 -12.31 -5.88 -13.94
CA LEU A 96 -10.88 -5.84 -13.67
C LEU A 96 -10.50 -4.88 -12.54
N ILE A 97 -11.39 -4.03 -12.04
CA ILE A 97 -11.11 -3.18 -10.87
C ILE A 97 -11.54 -3.95 -9.62
N VAL A 98 -10.57 -4.53 -8.90
CA VAL A 98 -10.86 -5.56 -7.88
C VAL A 98 -10.66 -5.09 -6.44
N ALA A 99 -9.84 -4.07 -6.23
CA ALA A 99 -9.57 -3.53 -4.90
C ALA A 99 -9.12 -2.06 -4.95
N ILE A 100 -9.11 -1.43 -3.78
CA ILE A 100 -8.48 -0.13 -3.55
C ILE A 100 -7.57 -0.21 -2.32
N LYS A 101 -6.29 0.15 -2.49
CA LYS A 101 -5.38 0.52 -1.42
C LYS A 101 -5.70 1.95 -0.99
N GLU A 102 -6.24 2.11 0.21
CA GLU A 102 -6.67 3.40 0.75
C GLU A 102 -5.65 3.93 1.76
N ALA A 103 -4.94 5.01 1.39
CA ALA A 103 -3.92 5.69 2.19
C ALA A 103 -4.19 7.21 2.31
N GLY A 104 -5.47 7.59 2.35
CA GLY A 104 -5.94 8.95 2.60
C GLY A 104 -6.03 9.32 4.08
N GLY A 105 -5.75 8.38 4.98
CA GLY A 105 -5.74 8.63 6.44
C GLY A 105 -7.13 8.72 7.08
N SER A 106 -8.21 8.35 6.38
CA SER A 106 -9.59 8.46 6.86
C SER A 106 -10.27 7.10 6.98
N VAL A 107 -10.66 6.73 8.20
CA VAL A 107 -11.48 5.54 8.49
C VAL A 107 -12.92 5.75 8.00
N ASP A 108 -13.44 6.97 8.13
CA ASP A 108 -14.78 7.36 7.63
C ASP A 108 -14.90 7.12 6.11
N ARG A 109 -13.84 7.42 5.36
CA ARG A 109 -13.79 7.14 3.92
C ARG A 109 -13.86 5.65 3.62
N VAL A 110 -13.30 4.78 4.48
CA VAL A 110 -13.43 3.33 4.31
C VAL A 110 -14.88 2.92 4.50
N SER A 111 -15.59 3.43 5.51
CA SER A 111 -17.02 3.19 5.68
C SER A 111 -17.81 3.65 4.45
N ALA A 112 -17.54 4.87 3.96
CA ALA A 112 -18.21 5.41 2.77
C ALA A 112 -17.98 4.55 1.51
N LEU A 113 -16.78 3.99 1.33
CA LEU A 113 -16.48 3.06 0.24
C LEU A 113 -17.28 1.76 0.37
N GLN A 114 -17.34 1.19 1.57
CA GLN A 114 -18.05 -0.05 1.88
C GLN A 114 -19.57 0.08 1.74
N ASP A 115 -20.11 1.27 2.04
CA ASP A 115 -21.54 1.57 1.86
C ASP A 115 -21.90 1.81 0.39
N ALA A 116 -20.98 2.37 -0.40
CA ALA A 116 -21.24 2.80 -1.77
C ALA A 116 -20.93 1.74 -2.84
N CYS A 117 -20.02 0.79 -2.58
CA CYS A 117 -19.64 -0.24 -3.55
C CYS A 117 -19.07 -1.50 -2.88
N SER A 118 -18.95 -2.59 -3.65
CA SER A 118 -18.45 -3.89 -3.18
C SER A 118 -16.94 -4.08 -3.38
N LEU A 119 -16.20 -2.99 -3.66
CA LEU A 119 -14.77 -3.04 -3.94
C LEU A 119 -13.99 -3.41 -2.67
N THR A 120 -13.03 -4.33 -2.79
CA THR A 120 -12.21 -4.72 -1.63
C THR A 120 -11.31 -3.55 -1.19
N VAL A 121 -11.49 -3.05 0.03
CA VAL A 121 -10.60 -2.03 0.60
C VAL A 121 -9.42 -2.69 1.33
N LEU A 122 -8.20 -2.27 1.00
CA LEU A 122 -6.96 -2.62 1.69
C LEU A 122 -6.38 -1.36 2.34
N SER A 123 -6.00 -1.44 3.61
CA SER A 123 -5.33 -0.35 4.27
C SER A 123 -3.99 -0.06 3.60
N GLY A 124 -3.70 1.22 3.37
CA GLY A 124 -2.40 1.67 2.88
C GLY A 124 -1.48 2.26 3.95
N ASP A 125 -1.94 2.32 5.20
CA ASP A 125 -1.24 2.90 6.34
C ASP A 125 -1.19 1.90 7.51
N ASP A 126 0.01 1.50 7.92
CA ASP A 126 0.20 0.47 8.96
C ASP A 126 -0.47 0.83 10.30
N SER A 127 -0.41 2.10 10.69
CA SER A 127 -1.04 2.60 11.92
C SER A 127 -2.57 2.66 11.85
N LEU A 128 -3.16 2.61 10.66
CA LEU A 128 -4.61 2.63 10.46
C LEU A 128 -5.17 1.28 10.02
N THR A 129 -4.34 0.25 9.91
CA THR A 129 -4.80 -1.08 9.49
C THR A 129 -5.91 -1.62 10.39
N LEU A 130 -5.69 -1.68 11.70
CA LEU A 130 -6.70 -2.16 12.65
C LEU A 130 -8.02 -1.35 12.60
N PRO A 131 -8.03 -0.01 12.72
CA PRO A 131 -9.28 0.74 12.67
C PRO A 131 -9.96 0.67 11.30
N MET A 132 -9.23 0.61 10.19
CA MET A 132 -9.84 0.42 8.87
C MET A 132 -10.47 -0.97 8.72
N MET A 133 -9.83 -2.01 9.27
CA MET A 133 -10.38 -3.36 9.25
C MET A 133 -11.64 -3.50 10.13
N ALA A 134 -11.72 -2.71 11.21
CA ALA A 134 -12.92 -2.65 12.06
C ALA A 134 -14.18 -2.13 11.32
N VAL A 135 -14.00 -1.38 10.24
CA VAL A 135 -15.09 -0.85 9.41
C VAL A 135 -15.18 -1.51 8.02
N GLY A 136 -14.51 -2.64 7.83
CA GLY A 136 -14.70 -3.50 6.65
C GLY A 136 -13.52 -3.63 5.70
N ALA A 137 -12.39 -2.95 5.92
CA ALA A 137 -11.18 -3.24 5.14
C ALA A 137 -10.73 -4.70 5.34
N ARG A 138 -10.18 -5.31 4.30
CA ARG A 138 -9.91 -6.76 4.23
C ARG A 138 -8.44 -7.13 4.38
N GLY A 139 -7.58 -6.16 4.68
CA GLY A 139 -6.15 -6.37 4.87
C GLY A 139 -5.35 -5.09 4.71
N VAL A 140 -4.06 -5.23 4.44
CA VAL A 140 -3.11 -4.12 4.35
C VAL A 140 -2.07 -4.36 3.24
N ILE A 141 -1.68 -3.31 2.53
CA ILE A 141 -0.44 -3.26 1.73
C ILE A 141 0.58 -2.45 2.53
N SER A 142 1.38 -3.18 3.31
CA SER A 142 2.15 -2.70 4.47
C SER A 142 3.58 -2.28 4.14
N VAL A 143 4.10 -1.30 4.87
CA VAL A 143 5.54 -1.01 4.94
C VAL A 143 6.19 -1.85 6.03
N ALA A 144 5.57 -1.88 7.22
CA ALA A 144 6.07 -2.57 8.41
C ALA A 144 6.27 -4.09 8.21
N SER A 145 5.51 -4.73 7.30
CA SER A 145 5.66 -6.15 6.97
C SER A 145 7.03 -6.52 6.39
N ASN A 146 7.83 -5.55 5.94
CA ASN A 146 9.23 -5.80 5.57
C ASN A 146 10.11 -6.14 6.78
N LEU A 147 9.73 -5.69 7.98
CA LEU A 147 10.45 -5.90 9.23
C LEU A 147 9.80 -7.00 10.08
N ILE A 148 8.47 -6.98 10.17
CA ILE A 148 7.65 -7.83 11.05
C ILE A 148 6.50 -8.50 10.28
N PRO A 149 6.80 -9.31 9.24
CA PRO A 149 5.78 -9.91 8.39
C PRO A 149 4.82 -10.82 9.17
N ALA A 150 5.30 -11.56 10.17
CA ALA A 150 4.49 -12.51 10.92
C ALA A 150 3.44 -11.78 11.77
N GLU A 151 3.82 -10.68 12.41
CA GLU A 151 3.00 -9.90 13.33
C GLU A 151 1.95 -9.10 12.58
N ILE A 152 2.31 -8.49 11.43
CA ILE A 152 1.32 -7.84 10.55
C ILE A 152 0.31 -8.87 10.02
N SER A 153 0.78 -10.06 9.62
CA SER A 153 -0.11 -11.12 9.12
C SER A 153 -1.04 -11.63 10.22
N ALA A 154 -0.54 -11.82 11.44
CA ALA A 154 -1.32 -12.26 12.59
C ALA A 154 -2.38 -11.21 12.98
N MET A 155 -2.01 -9.92 13.06
CA MET A 155 -2.94 -8.83 13.35
C MET A 155 -4.08 -8.77 12.34
N ALA A 156 -3.76 -8.87 11.04
CA ALA A 156 -4.78 -8.88 9.99
C ALA A 156 -5.66 -10.13 10.05
N ALA A 157 -5.08 -11.31 10.29
CA ALA A 157 -5.84 -12.56 10.41
C ALA A 157 -6.83 -12.53 11.59
N LEU A 158 -6.40 -12.05 12.76
CA LEU A 158 -7.25 -11.90 13.94
C LEU A 158 -8.40 -10.92 13.68
N ALA A 159 -8.10 -9.75 13.10
CA ALA A 159 -9.12 -8.77 12.74
C ALA A 159 -10.13 -9.32 11.70
N LEU A 160 -9.68 -10.10 10.71
CA LEU A 160 -10.57 -10.80 9.76
C LEU A 160 -11.48 -11.83 10.42
N GLN A 161 -11.05 -12.41 11.54
CA GLN A 161 -11.82 -13.37 12.34
C GLN A 161 -12.74 -12.68 13.37
N GLY A 162 -12.72 -11.36 13.45
CA GLY A 162 -13.47 -10.57 14.43
C GLY A 162 -12.81 -10.47 15.81
N ASP A 163 -11.59 -11.02 15.97
CA ASP A 163 -10.83 -10.92 17.22
C ASP A 163 -10.05 -9.60 17.27
N PHE A 164 -10.77 -8.52 17.53
CA PHE A 164 -10.19 -7.18 17.64
C PHE A 164 -9.41 -6.98 18.95
N ALA A 165 -9.63 -7.80 19.98
CA ALA A 165 -8.92 -7.67 21.24
C ALA A 165 -7.46 -8.08 21.08
N ASP A 166 -7.21 -9.26 20.51
CA ASP A 166 -5.85 -9.75 20.28
C ASP A 166 -5.16 -8.99 19.15
N ALA A 167 -5.91 -8.60 18.10
CA ALA A 167 -5.37 -7.73 17.06
C ALA A 167 -4.95 -6.35 17.63
N LEU A 168 -5.70 -5.80 18.58
CA LEU A 168 -5.34 -4.55 19.28
C LEU A 168 -4.08 -4.69 20.12
N ALA A 169 -3.87 -5.83 20.77
CA ALA A 169 -2.64 -6.08 21.53
C ALA A 169 -1.41 -6.01 20.61
N ILE A 170 -1.45 -6.67 19.44
CA ILE A 170 -0.38 -6.60 18.44
C ILE A 170 -0.20 -5.16 17.93
N HIS A 171 -1.30 -4.50 17.55
CA HIS A 171 -1.27 -3.12 17.09
C HIS A 171 -0.60 -2.20 18.12
N ARG A 172 -0.96 -2.31 19.40
CA ARG A 172 -0.41 -1.45 20.47
C ARG A 172 1.07 -1.70 20.69
N ASN A 173 1.51 -2.96 20.62
CA ASN A 173 2.91 -3.31 20.74
C ASN A 173 3.76 -2.66 19.63
N TYR A 174 3.28 -2.70 18.38
CA TYR A 174 4.03 -2.21 17.22
C TYR A 174 3.68 -0.80 16.75
N TYR A 175 2.69 -0.13 17.35
CA TYR A 175 2.32 1.24 17.01
C TYR A 175 3.50 2.23 17.01
N PRO A 176 4.44 2.20 17.99
CA PRO A 176 5.63 3.04 17.93
C PRO A 176 6.44 2.85 16.65
N LEU A 177 6.57 1.60 16.17
CA LEU A 177 7.25 1.27 14.92
C LEU A 177 6.48 1.81 13.72
N PHE A 178 5.16 1.62 13.67
CA PHE A 178 4.33 2.14 12.56
C PHE A 178 4.48 3.65 12.40
N ARG A 179 4.49 4.39 13.52
CA ARG A 179 4.73 5.83 13.51
C ARG A 179 6.15 6.16 13.04
N ASP A 180 7.16 5.50 13.61
CA ASP A 180 8.55 5.90 13.39
C ASP A 180 9.12 5.45 12.04
N LEU A 181 8.44 4.53 11.35
CA LEU A 181 8.70 4.23 9.92
C LEU A 181 8.35 5.40 8.97
N PHE A 182 7.72 6.46 9.49
CA PHE A 182 7.37 7.68 8.75
C PHE A 182 7.95 8.95 9.40
N LEU A 183 9.04 8.84 10.18
CA LEU A 183 9.80 10.01 10.64
C LEU A 183 10.32 10.87 9.47
N GLU A 184 10.60 10.20 8.36
CA GLU A 184 10.93 10.80 7.08
C GLU A 184 10.17 10.05 5.97
N SER A 185 10.20 10.59 4.75
CA SER A 185 9.50 10.00 3.61
C SER A 185 9.87 8.53 3.39
N ASN A 186 8.90 7.62 3.50
CA ASN A 186 9.06 6.24 3.04
C ASN A 186 9.56 6.23 1.57
N PRO A 187 10.58 5.43 1.20
CA PRO A 187 11.17 4.31 1.96
C PRO A 187 12.43 4.61 2.80
N ILE A 188 12.70 5.87 3.17
CA ILE A 188 13.91 6.21 3.92
C ILE A 188 14.03 5.43 5.25
N PRO A 189 13.05 5.48 6.18
CA PRO A 189 13.19 4.81 7.47
C PRO A 189 13.21 3.27 7.37
N VAL A 190 12.36 2.66 6.53
CA VAL A 190 12.30 1.19 6.40
C VAL A 190 13.60 0.62 5.84
N LYS A 191 14.28 1.33 4.92
CA LYS A 191 15.60 0.89 4.41
C LYS A 191 16.69 1.02 5.47
N ALA A 192 16.69 2.10 6.26
CA ALA A 192 17.62 2.25 7.38
C ALA A 192 17.42 1.14 8.44
N ALA A 193 16.17 0.75 8.70
CA ALA A 193 15.82 -0.36 9.60
C ALA A 193 16.30 -1.72 9.06
N LEU A 194 16.00 -2.05 7.80
CA LEU A 194 16.44 -3.29 7.17
C LEU A 194 17.98 -3.40 7.11
N ALA A 195 18.67 -2.29 6.85
CA ALA A 195 20.13 -2.25 6.86
C ALA A 195 20.69 -2.47 8.27
N LYS A 196 20.07 -1.88 9.29
CA LYS A 196 20.43 -2.12 10.69
C LYS A 196 20.25 -3.59 11.10
N MET A 197 19.25 -4.27 10.56
CA MET A 197 19.02 -5.71 10.73
C MET A 197 19.95 -6.60 9.86
N GLY A 198 20.87 -6.01 9.09
CA GLY A 198 21.78 -6.74 8.22
C GLY A 198 21.11 -7.42 7.01
N LYS A 199 19.89 -7.01 6.64
CA LYS A 199 19.11 -7.65 5.55
C LYS A 199 19.41 -7.06 4.17
N ILE A 200 19.80 -5.79 4.11
CA ILE A 200 20.14 -5.08 2.87
C ILE A 200 21.33 -4.15 3.08
N ARG A 201 21.89 -3.63 1.99
CA ARG A 201 22.76 -2.45 2.04
C ARG A 201 21.93 -1.18 2.18
N GLU A 202 22.43 -0.22 2.97
CA GLU A 202 21.79 1.09 3.08
C GLU A 202 22.16 1.97 1.89
N GLU A 203 21.32 1.95 0.85
CA GLU A 203 21.53 2.70 -0.38
C GLU A 203 20.28 3.51 -0.74
N TYR A 204 20.44 4.72 -1.25
CA TYR A 204 19.35 5.57 -1.72
C TYR A 204 19.70 6.16 -3.08
N ARG A 205 18.69 6.35 -3.92
CA ARG A 205 18.84 7.11 -5.17
C ARG A 205 18.27 8.49 -4.93
N LEU A 206 19.06 9.52 -5.28
CA LEU A 206 18.60 10.90 -5.23
C LEU A 206 17.30 11.07 -6.04
N PRO A 207 16.34 11.89 -5.57
CA PRO A 207 16.48 12.86 -4.48
C PRO A 207 16.31 12.30 -3.06
N LEU A 208 16.11 10.99 -2.86
CA LEU A 208 16.16 10.39 -1.52
C LEU A 208 17.61 10.29 -1.04
N CYS A 209 17.81 10.49 0.26
CA CYS A 209 19.11 10.43 0.90
C CYS A 209 19.02 9.65 2.23
N PRO A 210 20.16 9.34 2.86
CA PRO A 210 20.16 8.70 4.17
C PRO A 210 19.35 9.47 5.20
N ILE A 211 18.65 8.72 6.06
CA ILE A 211 17.89 9.28 7.19
C ILE A 211 18.81 10.14 8.06
N SER A 212 18.29 11.26 8.57
CA SER A 212 19.04 12.13 9.49
C SER A 212 19.48 11.38 10.76
N GLU A 213 20.61 11.76 11.34
CA GLU A 213 21.15 11.09 12.54
C GLU A 213 20.16 11.09 13.71
N ALA A 214 19.45 12.20 13.91
CA ALA A 214 18.43 12.32 14.96
C ALA A 214 17.29 11.32 14.77
N ASN A 215 16.73 11.22 13.55
CA ASN A 215 15.66 10.27 13.25
C ASN A 215 16.17 8.83 13.23
N ARG A 216 17.41 8.58 12.81
CA ARG A 216 18.05 7.27 12.88
C ARG A 216 18.12 6.75 14.31
N LYS A 217 18.59 7.58 15.23
CA LYS A 217 18.68 7.24 16.66
C LYS A 217 17.30 6.87 17.19
N LYS A 218 16.29 7.72 16.94
CA LYS A 218 14.90 7.49 17.36
C LYS A 218 14.33 6.19 16.77
N LEU A 219 14.54 5.94 15.49
CA LEU A 219 14.09 4.71 14.82
C LEU A 219 14.69 3.47 15.48
N TYR A 220 16.00 3.46 15.73
CA TYR A 220 16.68 2.30 16.33
C TYR A 220 16.28 2.06 17.79
N GLU A 221 16.09 3.12 18.58
CA GLU A 221 15.52 3.01 19.94
C GLU A 221 14.12 2.38 19.91
N THR A 222 13.27 2.79 18.96
CA THR A 222 11.95 2.20 18.76
C THR A 222 12.05 0.73 18.36
N MET A 223 12.95 0.38 17.44
CA MET A 223 13.14 -1.02 17.02
C MET A 223 13.61 -1.92 18.17
N GLN A 224 14.51 -1.44 19.04
CA GLN A 224 14.91 -2.15 20.27
C GLN A 224 13.72 -2.31 21.22
N LYS A 225 12.94 -1.24 21.43
CA LYS A 225 11.79 -1.25 22.32
C LYS A 225 10.72 -2.28 21.91
N VAL A 226 10.50 -2.46 20.60
CA VAL A 226 9.54 -3.44 20.08
C VAL A 226 10.16 -4.83 19.82
N GLY A 227 11.42 -5.03 20.20
CA GLY A 227 12.08 -6.35 20.20
C GLY A 227 12.49 -6.88 18.83
N ILE A 228 12.82 -6.02 17.86
CA ILE A 228 13.19 -6.44 16.48
C ILE A 228 14.65 -6.14 16.10
N LEU A 229 15.46 -5.69 17.07
CA LEU A 229 16.92 -5.59 17.00
C LEU A 229 17.52 -6.36 18.17
#